data_AF-A0A4P5XID9-F1
#
_entry.id   AF-A0A4P5XID9-F1
#
_cell.length_a   1.000
_cell.length_b   1.000
_cell.length_c   1.000
_cell.angle_alpha   90.00
_cell.angle_beta   90.00
_cell.angle_gamma   90.00
#
_symmetry.space_group_name_H-M   'P 1'
#
loop_
_entity.id
_entity.type
_entity.pdbx_description
1 polymer ?
#
loop_
_entity_poly.entity_id
_entity_poly.type
_entity_poly.pdbx_seq_one_letter_code
_entity_poly.pdbx_strand_id
1 'polypeptide(L)'
;MPEPAKQVRRDSPDPGSRRMGVIGLIAAISLVLVVMVFQQFGESAASKATHANAAAVEPPSVADPVRMASSIMVRMQDFIKTAGAQGGGPTPGSFGDPMGQIESGAVTTVDKFRVAIVAAELVSDASAEQRLAKLDADVAAGKAEQFEGYEEDKATFERVLAGEADALPMAERERFVERHGYFGELALSKGKPATDAMREKVAGGGAKLVAIFVVIGLVVVFAFFAAITCFIIACVKLGQRGLQRRFLPPMPGGSVFIELVAFFAGGFIVYKLAGDVLSGLFADTQTYLLVVLLLQWVLALIVFYPLLRGVSFAELRRRIGWTSGQGVWKEIGAGIFGYFAFLPIFFLAVVVAWLLMALWTLIRGGDAGPAPSTAVGDLIGGASGITIIVLFSLVTIWAPLVEESVMRGALYRHLRSHVGMFLAAAISAACFGLMHGYPFLLLLPVTMLGFGFALMREWRGSLIAPIVAHFMHNATVFTILLLLFSVL
;
A
#
# COMPACT_ATOMS: atom_id res chain seq x y z
N MET A 1 6.75 51.87 13.31
CA MET A 1 6.01 50.97 14.21
C MET A 1 5.77 49.65 13.47
N PRO A 2 6.12 48.48 14.02
CA PRO A 2 5.72 47.22 13.41
C PRO A 2 4.18 47.15 13.37
N GLU A 3 3.63 46.77 12.23
CA GLU A 3 2.19 46.56 12.03
C GLU A 3 1.69 45.60 13.13
N PRO A 4 0.65 45.94 13.91
CA PRO A 4 0.17 45.08 14.98
C PRO A 4 -0.21 43.73 14.37
N ALA A 5 0.37 42.64 14.91
CA ALA A 5 0.13 41.29 14.44
C ALA A 5 -1.38 41.05 14.35
N LYS A 6 -1.91 40.87 13.12
CA LYS A 6 -3.34 40.62 12.89
C LYS A 6 -3.78 39.47 13.79
N GLN A 7 -4.65 39.76 14.77
CA GLN A 7 -5.18 38.76 15.67
C GLN A 7 -5.83 37.64 14.85
N VAL A 8 -5.35 36.41 15.01
CA VAL A 8 -5.93 35.24 14.36
C VAL A 8 -7.34 35.05 14.90
N ARG A 9 -8.35 35.14 14.04
CA ARG A 9 -9.75 34.90 14.41
C ARG A 9 -9.90 33.45 14.91
N ARG A 10 -10.39 33.26 16.13
CA ARG A 10 -10.54 31.94 16.77
C ARG A 10 -12.02 31.57 16.97
N ASP A 11 -12.31 30.28 16.99
CA ASP A 11 -13.58 29.72 17.42
C ASP A 11 -13.61 29.58 18.95
N SER A 12 -14.80 29.41 19.51
CA SER A 12 -15.01 29.01 20.91
C SER A 12 -14.15 27.80 21.31
N PRO A 13 -13.78 27.67 22.60
CA PRO A 13 -13.06 26.50 23.08
C PRO A 13 -13.83 25.23 22.74
N ASP A 14 -13.11 24.14 22.54
CA ASP A 14 -13.76 22.85 22.37
C ASP A 14 -14.47 22.41 23.67
N PRO A 15 -15.54 21.60 23.57
CA PRO A 15 -16.21 21.07 24.75
C PRO A 15 -15.27 20.24 25.65
N GLY A 16 -15.65 20.10 26.91
CA GLY A 16 -14.85 19.42 27.93
C GLY A 16 -14.10 20.41 28.82
N SER A 17 -12.97 19.97 29.39
CA SER A 17 -12.20 20.77 30.33
C SER A 17 -10.71 20.70 30.05
N ARG A 18 -9.98 21.74 30.49
CA ARG A 18 -8.53 21.83 30.25
C ARG A 18 -7.77 20.66 30.88
N ARG A 19 -8.16 20.22 32.08
CA ARG A 19 -7.55 19.06 32.75
C ARG A 19 -7.74 17.78 31.94
N MET A 20 -8.97 17.53 31.48
CA MET A 20 -9.25 16.40 30.62
C MET A 20 -8.57 16.52 29.26
N GLY A 21 -8.29 17.74 28.78
CA GLY A 21 -7.55 17.97 27.54
C GLY A 21 -6.11 17.48 27.64
N VAL A 22 -5.45 17.72 28.78
CA VAL A 22 -4.09 17.22 29.03
C VAL A 22 -4.10 15.68 29.15
N ILE A 23 -5.03 15.13 29.92
CA ILE A 23 -5.16 13.67 30.08
C ILE A 23 -5.44 13.00 28.72
N GLY A 24 -6.38 13.55 27.94
CA GLY A 24 -6.73 13.06 26.62
C GLY A 24 -5.57 13.16 25.63
N LEU A 25 -4.75 14.22 25.70
CA LEU A 25 -3.54 14.35 24.88
C LEU A 25 -2.49 13.28 25.23
N ILE A 26 -2.24 13.06 26.52
CA ILE A 26 -1.32 12.00 26.97
C ILE A 26 -1.83 10.63 26.50
N ALA A 27 -3.12 10.34 26.69
CA ALA A 27 -3.72 9.10 26.24
C ALA A 27 -3.63 8.93 24.72
N ALA A 28 -3.92 9.99 23.94
CA ALA A 28 -3.83 9.96 22.49
C ALA A 28 -2.40 9.68 22.02
N ILE A 29 -1.39 10.36 22.59
CA ILE A 29 0.01 10.13 22.26
C ILE A 29 0.41 8.69 22.58
N SER A 30 0.13 8.22 23.80
CA SER A 30 0.48 6.86 24.22
C SER A 30 -0.17 5.80 23.34
N LEU A 31 -1.47 5.93 23.05
CA LEU A 31 -2.19 4.95 22.22
C LEU A 31 -1.76 5.01 20.75
N VAL A 32 -1.50 6.19 20.19
CA VAL A 32 -0.96 6.31 18.83
C VAL A 32 0.43 5.67 18.76
N LEU A 33 1.31 5.88 19.74
CA LEU A 33 2.61 5.20 19.80
C LEU A 33 2.47 3.68 19.86
N VAL A 34 1.50 3.17 20.64
CA VAL A 34 1.21 1.73 20.66
C VAL A 34 0.75 1.24 19.29
N VAL A 35 -0.19 1.93 18.64
CA VAL A 35 -0.62 1.61 17.26
C VAL A 35 0.57 1.60 16.31
N MET A 36 1.48 2.58 16.41
CA MET A 36 2.67 2.63 15.59
C MET A 36 3.56 1.40 15.80
N VAL A 37 3.79 1.00 17.05
CA VAL A 37 4.58 -0.21 17.34
C VAL A 37 3.91 -1.44 16.74
N PHE A 38 2.59 -1.59 16.91
CA PHE A 38 1.84 -2.70 16.29
C PHE A 38 1.90 -2.67 14.76
N GLN A 39 1.85 -1.51 14.13
CA GLN A 39 1.83 -1.40 12.65
C GLN A 39 3.22 -1.54 12.03
N GLN A 40 4.28 -1.16 12.76
CA GLN A 40 5.66 -1.17 12.27
C GLN A 40 6.41 -2.46 12.63
N PHE A 41 6.06 -3.09 13.76
CA PHE A 41 6.74 -4.28 14.28
C PHE A 41 5.80 -5.47 14.53
N GLY A 42 4.49 -5.27 14.45
CA GLY A 42 3.54 -6.38 14.56
C GLY A 42 3.45 -7.14 13.24
N GLU A 43 3.74 -8.44 13.29
CA GLU A 43 3.43 -9.34 12.18
C GLU A 43 1.91 -9.34 11.94
N SER A 44 1.50 -9.14 10.69
CA SER A 44 0.10 -9.30 10.28
C SER A 44 -0.37 -10.71 10.59
N ALA A 45 -1.65 -10.91 10.95
CA ALA A 45 -2.23 -12.24 11.16
C ALA A 45 -2.01 -13.17 9.95
N ALA A 46 -1.98 -12.62 8.74
CA ALA A 46 -1.60 -13.36 7.52
C ALA A 46 -0.12 -13.78 7.51
N SER A 47 0.79 -12.90 7.94
CA SER A 47 2.23 -13.18 8.05
C SER A 47 2.52 -14.19 9.17
N LYS A 48 1.82 -14.13 10.32
CA LYS A 48 1.93 -15.14 11.38
C LYS A 48 1.50 -16.55 10.91
N ALA A 49 0.45 -16.64 10.10
CA ALA A 49 0.00 -17.91 9.54
C ALA A 49 1.02 -18.51 8.56
N THR A 50 1.65 -17.68 7.73
CA THR A 50 2.74 -18.08 6.80
C THR A 50 4.03 -18.44 7.55
N HIS A 51 4.37 -17.74 8.64
CA HIS A 51 5.59 -18.02 9.42
C HIS A 51 5.46 -19.20 10.39
N ALA A 52 4.25 -19.63 10.75
CA ALA A 52 4.03 -20.79 11.62
C ALA A 52 4.55 -22.12 11.01
N ASN A 53 4.84 -22.15 9.71
CA ASN A 53 5.35 -23.31 8.96
C ASN A 53 6.78 -23.13 8.43
N ALA A 54 7.64 -22.34 9.09
CA ALA A 54 8.98 -21.98 8.62
C ALA A 54 9.97 -23.15 8.28
N ALA A 55 9.57 -24.41 8.44
CA ALA A 55 10.32 -25.57 7.96
C ALA A 55 9.95 -26.00 6.53
N ALA A 56 8.71 -25.73 6.07
CA ALA A 56 8.22 -26.18 4.77
C ALA A 56 8.40 -25.09 3.68
N VAL A 57 8.77 -25.52 2.47
CA VAL A 57 8.79 -24.65 1.30
C VAL A 57 7.36 -24.32 0.88
N GLU A 58 6.89 -23.11 1.18
CA GLU A 58 5.54 -22.65 0.82
C GLU A 58 5.52 -21.86 -0.50
N PRO A 59 4.44 -21.96 -1.30
CA PRO A 59 4.31 -21.24 -2.56
C PRO A 59 4.18 -19.73 -2.30
N PRO A 60 4.88 -18.88 -3.07
CA PRO A 60 4.90 -17.44 -2.82
C PRO A 60 3.56 -16.81 -3.18
N SER A 61 3.10 -15.83 -2.39
CA SER A 61 1.86 -15.09 -2.68
C SER A 61 1.99 -14.28 -3.96
N VAL A 62 0.87 -13.88 -4.58
CA VAL A 62 0.87 -13.05 -5.81
C VAL A 62 1.59 -11.71 -5.59
N ALA A 63 1.62 -11.22 -4.34
CA ALA A 63 2.27 -9.97 -3.96
C ALA A 63 3.78 -10.13 -3.68
N ASP A 64 4.29 -11.36 -3.65
CA ASP A 64 5.71 -11.63 -3.55
C ASP A 64 6.45 -10.95 -4.73
N PRO A 65 7.49 -10.15 -4.46
CA PRO A 65 8.19 -9.40 -5.50
C PRO A 65 8.80 -10.29 -6.60
N VAL A 66 9.33 -11.47 -6.24
CA VAL A 66 9.93 -12.40 -7.22
C VAL A 66 8.83 -12.99 -8.09
N ARG A 67 7.72 -13.45 -7.50
CA ARG A 67 6.57 -13.98 -8.25
C ARG A 67 5.95 -12.93 -9.16
N MET A 68 5.69 -11.73 -8.65
CA MET A 68 5.07 -10.64 -9.40
C MET A 68 5.95 -10.20 -10.58
N ALA A 69 7.25 -9.99 -10.35
CA ALA A 69 8.17 -9.61 -11.43
C ALA A 69 8.27 -10.72 -12.49
N SER A 70 8.36 -11.98 -12.05
CA SER A 70 8.46 -13.13 -12.95
C SER A 70 7.22 -13.29 -13.82
N SER A 71 6.02 -13.21 -13.23
CA SER A 71 4.78 -13.37 -13.98
C SER A 71 4.53 -12.22 -14.96
N ILE A 72 4.87 -10.98 -14.60
CA ILE A 72 4.84 -9.84 -15.53
C ILE A 72 5.76 -10.11 -16.73
N MET A 73 7.01 -10.50 -16.48
CA MET A 73 8.01 -10.69 -17.53
C MET A 73 7.69 -11.87 -18.45
N VAL A 74 7.26 -13.00 -17.90
CA VAL A 74 6.86 -14.19 -18.68
C VAL A 74 5.66 -13.87 -19.58
N ARG A 75 4.61 -13.24 -19.03
CA ARG A 75 3.42 -12.87 -19.81
C ARG A 75 3.75 -11.82 -20.89
N MET A 76 4.65 -10.88 -20.61
CA MET A 76 5.14 -9.93 -21.63
C MET A 76 5.94 -10.61 -22.73
N GLN A 77 6.81 -11.56 -22.39
CA GLN A 77 7.61 -12.29 -23.38
C GLN A 77 6.72 -13.14 -24.29
N ASP A 78 5.70 -13.81 -23.73
CA ASP A 78 4.73 -14.58 -24.51
C ASP A 78 3.93 -13.70 -25.48
N PHE A 79 3.48 -12.53 -25.02
CA PHE A 79 2.84 -11.52 -25.88
C PHE A 79 3.76 -11.04 -27.01
N ILE A 80 5.05 -10.80 -26.73
CA ILE A 80 6.01 -10.38 -27.74
C ILE A 80 6.24 -11.49 -28.77
N LYS A 81 6.43 -12.74 -28.33
CA LYS A 81 6.61 -13.90 -29.21
C LYS A 81 5.39 -14.06 -30.14
N THR A 82 4.18 -13.96 -29.59
CA THR A 82 2.93 -14.10 -30.36
C THR A 82 2.65 -12.92 -31.28
N ALA A 83 2.84 -11.67 -30.83
CA ALA A 83 2.65 -10.47 -31.65
C ALA A 83 3.75 -10.29 -32.72
N GLY A 84 4.99 -10.66 -32.41
CA GLY A 84 6.12 -10.67 -33.34
C GLY A 84 5.93 -11.68 -34.46
N ALA A 85 5.40 -12.87 -34.15
CA ALA A 85 5.02 -13.87 -35.16
C ALA A 85 3.91 -13.37 -36.12
N GLN A 86 3.14 -12.35 -35.71
CA GLN A 86 2.09 -11.73 -36.52
C GLN A 86 2.54 -10.44 -37.23
N GLY A 87 3.83 -10.09 -37.16
CA GLY A 87 4.41 -8.96 -37.92
C GLY A 87 4.13 -7.56 -37.37
N GLY A 88 3.65 -7.44 -36.11
CA GLY A 88 3.28 -6.15 -35.51
C GLY A 88 3.76 -5.90 -34.06
N GLY A 89 4.57 -6.80 -33.50
CA GLY A 89 5.01 -6.74 -32.10
C GLY A 89 6.35 -6.01 -31.86
N PRO A 90 6.60 -5.49 -30.65
CA PRO A 90 7.91 -4.96 -30.25
C PRO A 90 9.00 -6.04 -30.36
N THR A 91 10.22 -5.67 -30.76
CA THR A 91 11.33 -6.64 -30.95
C THR A 91 11.89 -7.15 -29.61
N PRO A 92 12.44 -8.38 -29.56
CA PRO A 92 13.16 -8.89 -28.39
C PRO A 92 14.27 -7.90 -27.97
N GLY A 93 14.27 -7.49 -26.70
CA GLY A 93 15.19 -6.46 -26.16
C GLY A 93 14.56 -5.09 -25.88
N SER A 94 13.31 -4.86 -26.29
CA SER A 94 12.60 -3.58 -26.05
C SER A 94 12.34 -3.27 -24.55
N PHE A 95 12.53 -4.24 -23.65
CA PHE A 95 12.16 -4.15 -22.24
C PHE A 95 13.36 -4.26 -21.26
N GLY A 96 14.61 -4.16 -21.74
CA GLY A 96 15.81 -4.26 -20.89
C GLY A 96 16.18 -5.69 -20.50
N ASP A 97 17.02 -5.84 -19.46
CA ASP A 97 17.37 -7.14 -18.87
C ASP A 97 16.21 -7.66 -17.99
N PRO A 98 15.49 -8.70 -18.44
CA PRO A 98 14.32 -9.21 -17.70
C PRO A 98 14.70 -9.88 -16.39
N MET A 99 15.96 -10.32 -16.22
CA MET A 99 16.39 -11.04 -15.03
C MET A 99 16.80 -10.12 -13.89
N GLY A 100 17.36 -8.94 -14.18
CA GLY A 100 17.89 -8.03 -13.14
C GLY A 100 16.86 -7.64 -12.08
N GLN A 101 15.60 -7.38 -12.45
CA GLN A 101 14.54 -7.08 -11.48
C GLN A 101 14.15 -8.30 -10.65
N ILE A 102 14.05 -9.47 -11.27
CA ILE A 102 13.67 -10.73 -10.61
C ILE A 102 14.76 -11.13 -9.60
N GLU A 103 16.03 -11.04 -10.00
CA GLU A 103 17.19 -11.35 -9.16
C GLU A 103 17.32 -10.41 -7.97
N SER A 104 17.00 -9.12 -8.13
CA SER A 104 17.06 -8.15 -7.04
C SER A 104 16.09 -8.47 -5.88
N GLY A 105 15.00 -9.18 -6.17
CA GLY A 105 14.04 -9.63 -5.16
C GLY A 105 14.40 -10.97 -4.52
N ALA A 106 15.33 -11.75 -5.10
CA ALA A 106 15.62 -13.11 -4.66
C ALA A 106 16.65 -13.12 -3.53
N VAL A 107 16.16 -13.30 -2.29
CA VAL A 107 17.02 -13.29 -1.09
C VAL A 107 17.38 -14.70 -0.66
N THR A 108 16.38 -15.60 -0.59
CA THR A 108 16.55 -16.94 -0.04
C THR A 108 17.04 -17.95 -1.10
N THR A 109 17.54 -19.10 -0.66
CA THR A 109 17.93 -20.21 -1.54
C THR A 109 16.73 -20.70 -2.38
N VAL A 110 15.52 -20.72 -1.82
CA VAL A 110 14.31 -21.08 -2.56
C VAL A 110 13.96 -20.03 -3.61
N ASP A 111 14.12 -18.74 -3.31
CA ASP A 111 13.89 -17.68 -4.31
C ASP A 111 14.88 -17.83 -5.47
N LYS A 112 16.17 -18.04 -5.16
CA LYS A 112 17.22 -18.24 -6.17
C LYS A 112 16.94 -19.46 -7.05
N PHE A 113 16.41 -20.54 -6.48
CA PHE A 113 15.95 -21.71 -7.24
C PHE A 113 14.78 -21.35 -8.17
N ARG A 114 13.77 -20.62 -7.67
CA ARG A 114 12.64 -20.13 -8.48
C ARG A 114 13.09 -19.19 -9.60
N VAL A 115 14.11 -18.37 -9.36
CA VAL A 115 14.74 -17.54 -10.41
C VAL A 115 15.40 -18.39 -11.49
N ALA A 116 16.02 -19.53 -11.14
CA ALA A 116 16.56 -20.47 -12.13
C ALA A 116 15.45 -21.04 -13.04
N ILE A 117 14.29 -21.36 -12.47
CA ILE A 117 13.10 -21.79 -13.23
C ILE A 117 12.70 -20.72 -14.27
N VAL A 118 12.60 -19.47 -13.83
CA VAL A 118 12.21 -18.37 -14.72
C VAL A 118 13.27 -18.09 -15.78
N ALA A 119 14.55 -18.23 -15.45
CA ALA A 119 15.65 -18.06 -16.39
C ALA A 119 15.58 -19.05 -17.57
N ALA A 120 15.08 -20.27 -17.34
CA ALA A 120 14.85 -21.26 -18.40
C ALA A 120 13.79 -20.79 -19.41
N GLU A 121 12.82 -19.99 -18.97
CA GLU A 121 11.76 -19.44 -19.83
C GLU A 121 12.19 -18.14 -20.52
N LEU A 122 12.73 -17.21 -19.75
CA LEU A 122 13.02 -15.85 -20.21
C LEU A 122 14.33 -15.75 -21.00
N VAL A 123 15.32 -16.58 -20.68
CA VAL A 123 16.67 -16.49 -21.24
C VAL A 123 17.02 -17.74 -22.04
N SER A 124 17.30 -18.86 -21.36
CA SER A 124 17.66 -20.15 -21.96
C SER A 124 17.84 -21.22 -20.89
N ASP A 125 17.82 -22.49 -21.29
CA ASP A 125 18.05 -23.63 -20.40
C ASP A 125 19.46 -23.58 -19.80
N ALA A 126 20.48 -23.23 -20.60
CA ALA A 126 21.85 -23.05 -20.11
C ALA A 126 21.97 -21.97 -19.02
N SER A 127 21.14 -20.91 -19.10
CA SER A 127 21.09 -19.85 -18.10
C SER A 127 20.46 -20.32 -16.78
N ALA A 128 19.54 -21.29 -16.84
CA ALA A 128 19.00 -21.94 -15.65
C ALA A 128 20.02 -22.89 -15.02
N GLU A 129 20.68 -23.74 -15.81
CA GLU A 129 21.74 -24.64 -15.36
C GLU A 129 22.88 -23.89 -14.67
N GLN A 130 23.32 -22.75 -15.23
CA GLN A 130 24.34 -21.91 -14.61
C GLN A 130 23.92 -21.40 -13.22
N ARG A 131 22.63 -21.08 -13.04
CA ARG A 131 22.09 -20.61 -11.74
C ARG A 131 21.98 -21.73 -10.73
N LEU A 132 21.57 -22.93 -11.15
CA LEU A 132 21.58 -24.12 -10.31
C LEU A 132 23.01 -24.47 -9.86
N ALA A 133 23.97 -24.48 -10.78
CA ALA A 133 25.37 -24.76 -10.46
C ALA A 133 25.98 -23.73 -9.49
N LYS A 134 25.61 -22.45 -9.64
CA LYS A 134 26.00 -21.41 -8.69
C LYS A 134 25.38 -21.65 -7.32
N LEU A 135 24.11 -22.02 -7.27
CA LEU A 135 23.41 -22.31 -6.02
C LEU A 135 24.04 -23.51 -5.28
N ASP A 136 24.38 -24.58 -6.01
CA ASP A 136 25.12 -25.72 -5.48
C ASP A 136 26.48 -25.30 -4.91
N ALA A 137 27.21 -24.46 -5.64
CA ALA A 137 28.51 -23.96 -5.20
C ALA A 137 28.40 -23.09 -3.93
N ASP A 138 27.37 -22.26 -3.82
CA ASP A 138 27.11 -21.45 -2.63
C ASP A 138 26.70 -22.31 -1.43
N VAL A 139 25.88 -23.35 -1.63
CA VAL A 139 25.51 -24.32 -0.58
C VAL A 139 26.74 -25.12 -0.13
N ALA A 140 27.51 -25.67 -1.07
CA ALA A 140 28.73 -26.43 -0.76
C ALA A 140 29.80 -25.59 -0.05
N ALA A 141 29.88 -24.29 -0.36
CA ALA A 141 30.78 -23.35 0.29
C ALA A 141 30.25 -22.83 1.66
N GLY A 142 29.08 -23.29 2.11
CA GLY A 142 28.44 -22.83 3.35
C GLY A 142 27.99 -21.37 3.31
N LYS A 143 27.82 -20.80 2.11
CA LYS A 143 27.35 -19.41 1.88
C LYS A 143 25.83 -19.31 1.82
N ALA A 144 25.14 -20.43 1.64
CA ALA A 144 23.68 -20.51 1.59
C ALA A 144 23.21 -21.80 2.28
N GLU A 145 22.09 -21.72 2.99
CA GLU A 145 21.45 -22.91 3.55
C GLU A 145 20.58 -23.59 2.48
N GLN A 146 20.66 -24.92 2.42
CA GLN A 146 19.81 -25.73 1.55
C GLN A 146 18.40 -25.81 2.14
N PHE A 147 17.39 -25.56 1.32
CA PHE A 147 16.00 -25.72 1.76
C PHE A 147 15.57 -27.20 1.69
N GLU A 148 14.55 -27.56 2.49
CA GLU A 148 14.02 -28.92 2.54
C GLU A 148 13.51 -29.38 1.16
N GLY A 149 14.02 -30.51 0.68
CA GLY A 149 13.61 -31.07 -0.60
C GLY A 149 14.35 -30.52 -1.83
N TYR A 150 15.40 -29.69 -1.65
CA TYR A 150 16.16 -29.11 -2.76
C TYR A 150 16.65 -30.14 -3.79
N GLU A 151 17.25 -31.25 -3.37
CA GLU A 151 17.78 -32.26 -4.31
C GLU A 151 16.65 -32.90 -5.14
N GLU A 152 15.49 -33.17 -4.53
CA GLU A 152 14.33 -33.73 -5.23
C GLU A 152 13.77 -32.72 -6.25
N ASP A 153 13.59 -31.48 -5.81
CA ASP A 153 13.04 -30.40 -6.62
C ASP A 153 13.98 -30.05 -7.78
N LYS A 154 15.30 -30.05 -7.53
CA LYS A 154 16.33 -29.86 -8.55
C LYS A 154 16.32 -30.98 -9.58
N ALA A 155 16.32 -32.24 -9.14
CA ALA A 155 16.25 -33.39 -10.05
C ALA A 155 14.97 -33.35 -10.91
N THR A 156 13.84 -32.97 -10.31
CA THR A 156 12.58 -32.75 -11.02
C THR A 156 12.75 -31.68 -12.11
N PHE A 157 13.34 -30.54 -11.76
CA PHE A 157 13.53 -29.44 -12.70
C PHE A 157 14.55 -29.74 -13.80
N GLU A 158 15.63 -30.46 -13.52
CA GLU A 158 16.59 -30.93 -14.54
C GLU A 158 15.92 -31.86 -15.55
N ARG A 159 15.02 -32.74 -15.11
CA ARG A 159 14.20 -33.57 -16.02
C ARG A 159 13.23 -32.75 -16.86
N VAL A 160 12.66 -31.68 -16.30
CA VAL A 160 11.86 -30.72 -17.06
C VAL A 160 12.72 -30.04 -18.15
N LEU A 161 13.95 -29.63 -17.83
CA LEU A 161 14.89 -29.06 -18.82
C LEU A 161 15.24 -30.08 -19.92
N ALA A 162 15.32 -31.36 -19.59
CA ALA A 162 15.50 -32.45 -20.55
C ALA A 162 14.25 -32.77 -21.40
N GLY A 163 13.13 -32.07 -21.18
CA GLY A 163 11.87 -32.28 -21.92
C GLY A 163 11.01 -33.43 -21.41
N GLU A 164 11.28 -33.95 -20.21
CA GLU A 164 10.57 -35.09 -19.61
C GLU A 164 9.38 -34.68 -18.73
N ALA A 165 8.91 -33.43 -18.81
CA ALA A 165 7.89 -32.89 -17.92
C ALA A 165 6.60 -33.74 -17.85
N ASP A 166 6.13 -34.27 -18.98
CA ASP A 166 4.94 -35.12 -19.04
C ASP A 166 5.22 -36.60 -18.65
N ALA A 167 6.49 -37.02 -18.65
CA ALA A 167 6.93 -38.35 -18.21
C ALA A 167 7.14 -38.43 -16.68
N LEU A 168 7.08 -37.29 -15.99
CA LEU A 168 7.16 -37.24 -14.53
C LEU A 168 5.94 -37.92 -13.88
N PRO A 169 6.14 -38.76 -12.85
CA PRO A 169 5.08 -39.26 -11.99
C PRO A 169 4.15 -38.12 -11.52
N MET A 170 2.85 -38.40 -11.45
CA MET A 170 1.85 -37.41 -11.03
C MET A 170 2.17 -36.83 -9.64
N ALA A 171 2.54 -37.69 -8.69
CA ALA A 171 2.91 -37.28 -7.34
C ALA A 171 4.16 -36.37 -7.28
N GLU A 172 5.11 -36.54 -8.22
CA GLU A 172 6.31 -35.69 -8.32
C GLU A 172 5.92 -34.29 -8.84
N ARG A 173 5.06 -34.24 -9.87
CA ARG A 173 4.51 -32.98 -10.40
C ARG A 173 3.67 -32.22 -9.37
N GLU A 174 2.78 -32.93 -8.67
CA GLU A 174 1.92 -32.33 -7.64
C GLU A 174 2.74 -31.75 -6.48
N ARG A 175 3.73 -32.51 -5.97
CA ARG A 175 4.63 -32.03 -4.91
C ARG A 175 5.43 -30.79 -5.35
N PHE A 176 5.93 -30.79 -6.59
CA PHE A 176 6.69 -29.66 -7.12
C PHE A 176 5.83 -28.39 -7.22
N VAL A 177 4.57 -28.51 -7.65
CA VAL A 177 3.60 -27.41 -7.67
C VAL A 177 3.18 -26.99 -6.26
N GLU A 178 3.02 -27.93 -5.33
CA GLU A 178 2.69 -27.64 -3.92
C GLU A 178 3.76 -26.76 -3.27
N ARG A 179 5.04 -27.06 -3.49
CA ARG A 179 6.18 -26.29 -2.95
C ARG A 179 6.41 -24.95 -3.66
N HIS A 180 6.29 -24.92 -4.99
CA HIS A 180 6.74 -23.77 -5.79
C HIS A 180 5.61 -22.95 -6.42
N GLY A 181 4.36 -23.41 -6.34
CA GLY A 181 3.17 -22.73 -6.84
C GLY A 181 3.30 -22.34 -8.32
N TYR A 182 3.21 -21.03 -8.58
CA TYR A 182 3.36 -20.45 -9.92
C TYR A 182 4.62 -20.94 -10.64
N PHE A 183 5.76 -21.03 -9.94
CA PHE A 183 7.02 -21.43 -10.56
C PHE A 183 7.02 -22.92 -10.93
N GLY A 184 6.38 -23.76 -10.13
CA GLY A 184 6.20 -25.18 -10.44
C GLY A 184 5.36 -25.39 -11.70
N GLU A 185 4.22 -24.69 -11.77
CA GLU A 185 3.35 -24.71 -12.97
C GLU A 185 4.07 -24.15 -14.21
N LEU A 186 4.87 -23.08 -14.04
CA LEU A 186 5.66 -22.51 -15.12
C LEU A 186 6.66 -23.53 -15.69
N ALA A 187 7.44 -24.19 -14.83
CA ALA A 187 8.38 -25.23 -15.23
C ALA A 187 7.67 -26.36 -15.99
N LEU A 188 6.60 -26.91 -15.41
CA LEU A 188 5.87 -28.04 -16.00
C LEU A 188 5.13 -27.68 -17.30
N SER A 189 4.83 -26.40 -17.52
CA SER A 189 4.23 -25.89 -18.77
C SER A 189 5.26 -25.67 -19.89
N LYS A 190 6.56 -25.79 -19.60
CA LYS A 190 7.62 -25.50 -20.57
C LYS A 190 7.51 -26.43 -21.78
N GLY A 191 7.60 -25.84 -22.98
CA GLY A 191 7.48 -26.56 -24.25
C GLY A 191 6.05 -26.90 -24.67
N LYS A 192 5.04 -26.66 -23.84
CA LYS A 192 3.62 -26.88 -24.19
C LYS A 192 3.11 -25.79 -25.14
N PRO A 193 2.15 -26.10 -26.03
CA PRO A 193 1.54 -25.09 -26.89
C PRO A 193 0.72 -24.08 -26.08
N ALA A 194 0.51 -22.89 -26.63
CA ALA A 194 -0.26 -21.82 -25.97
C ALA A 194 -1.73 -22.20 -25.66
N THR A 195 -2.27 -23.23 -26.29
CA THR A 195 -3.62 -23.77 -26.03
C THR A 195 -3.69 -24.70 -24.82
N ASP A 196 -2.54 -25.09 -24.25
CA ASP A 196 -2.51 -25.89 -23.03
C ASP A 196 -2.98 -25.04 -21.83
N ALA A 197 -3.89 -25.60 -21.01
CA ALA A 197 -4.53 -24.86 -19.93
C ALA A 197 -3.53 -24.39 -18.85
N MET A 198 -2.49 -25.18 -18.56
CA MET A 198 -1.45 -24.79 -17.60
C MET A 198 -0.60 -23.67 -18.18
N ARG A 199 -0.24 -23.77 -19.47
CA ARG A 199 0.53 -22.73 -20.16
C ARG A 199 -0.25 -21.42 -20.26
N GLU A 200 -1.52 -21.46 -20.63
CA GLU A 200 -2.40 -20.29 -20.70
C GLU A 200 -2.51 -19.60 -19.33
N LYS A 201 -2.63 -20.38 -18.25
CA LYS A 201 -2.71 -19.86 -16.87
C LYS A 201 -1.46 -19.08 -16.47
N VAL A 202 -0.26 -19.61 -16.71
CA VAL A 202 1.01 -19.03 -16.21
C VAL A 202 1.67 -18.02 -17.14
N ALA A 203 1.44 -18.12 -18.45
CA ALA A 203 2.08 -17.27 -19.46
C ALA A 203 1.10 -16.44 -20.29
N GLY A 204 -0.20 -16.77 -20.29
CA GLY A 204 -1.22 -16.04 -21.05
C GLY A 204 -1.51 -14.63 -20.52
N GLY A 205 -2.43 -13.90 -21.16
CA GLY A 205 -2.89 -12.60 -20.65
C GLY A 205 -1.93 -11.42 -20.86
N GLY A 206 -0.79 -11.60 -21.53
CA GLY A 206 0.16 -10.52 -21.79
C GLY A 206 -0.44 -9.32 -22.54
N ALA A 207 -1.38 -9.53 -23.47
CA ALA A 207 -2.09 -8.43 -24.14
C ALA A 207 -2.92 -7.58 -23.16
N LYS A 208 -3.60 -8.21 -22.18
CA LYS A 208 -4.34 -7.50 -21.12
C LYS A 208 -3.37 -6.71 -20.25
N LEU A 209 -2.21 -7.30 -19.91
CA LEU A 209 -1.18 -6.63 -19.13
C LEU A 209 -0.63 -5.39 -19.84
N VAL A 210 -0.33 -5.48 -21.14
CA VAL A 210 0.08 -4.33 -21.97
C VAL A 210 -1.02 -3.25 -22.00
N ALA A 211 -2.28 -3.64 -22.19
CA ALA A 211 -3.40 -2.69 -22.17
C ALA A 211 -3.51 -1.96 -20.82
N ILE A 212 -3.34 -2.67 -19.70
CA ILE A 212 -3.31 -2.08 -18.36
C ILE A 212 -2.16 -1.08 -18.23
N PHE A 213 -0.94 -1.44 -18.65
CA PHE A 213 0.20 -0.52 -18.60
C PHE A 213 0.00 0.73 -19.48
N VAL A 214 -0.64 0.59 -20.64
CA VAL A 214 -1.00 1.74 -21.49
C VAL A 214 -1.99 2.65 -20.77
N VAL A 215 -3.04 2.10 -20.15
CA VAL A 215 -4.01 2.88 -19.36
C VAL A 215 -3.33 3.59 -18.18
N ILE A 216 -2.48 2.88 -17.43
CA ILE A 216 -1.70 3.47 -16.33
C ILE A 216 -0.82 4.61 -16.87
N GLY A 217 -0.12 4.40 -17.98
CA GLY A 217 0.72 5.41 -18.63
C GLY A 217 -0.07 6.67 -19.00
N LEU A 218 -1.25 6.51 -19.61
CA LEU A 218 -2.13 7.63 -19.94
C LEU A 218 -2.61 8.39 -18.69
N VAL A 219 -2.97 7.67 -17.61
CA VAL A 219 -3.36 8.27 -16.33
C VAL A 219 -2.19 9.05 -15.73
N VAL A 220 -0.97 8.51 -15.75
CA VAL A 220 0.23 9.19 -15.24
C VAL A 220 0.53 10.45 -16.05
N VAL A 221 0.48 10.38 -17.39
CA VAL A 221 0.71 11.53 -18.27
C VAL A 221 -0.33 12.62 -18.00
N PHE A 222 -1.62 12.26 -17.93
CA PHE A 222 -2.68 13.20 -17.58
C PHE A 222 -2.44 13.82 -16.20
N ALA A 223 -2.15 13.00 -15.19
CA ALA A 223 -1.91 13.45 -13.82
C ALA A 223 -0.70 14.37 -13.73
N PHE A 224 0.36 14.12 -14.50
CA PHE A 224 1.54 14.98 -14.58
C PHE A 224 1.19 16.39 -15.07
N PHE A 225 0.52 16.51 -16.22
CA PHE A 225 0.14 17.82 -16.77
C PHE A 225 -0.87 18.54 -15.88
N ALA A 226 -1.86 17.81 -15.34
CA ALA A 226 -2.82 18.36 -14.39
C ALA A 226 -2.12 18.85 -13.11
N ALA A 227 -1.16 18.09 -12.58
CA ALA A 227 -0.41 18.43 -11.38
C ALA A 227 0.41 19.70 -11.55
N ILE A 228 1.22 19.79 -12.62
CA ILE A 228 2.02 20.98 -12.92
C ILE A 228 1.12 22.20 -13.10
N THR A 229 0.04 22.07 -13.87
CA THR A 229 -0.91 23.16 -14.11
C THR A 229 -1.56 23.64 -12.81
N CYS A 230 -2.12 22.73 -12.02
CA CYS A 230 -2.77 23.07 -10.75
C CYS A 230 -1.77 23.64 -9.73
N PHE A 231 -0.54 23.13 -9.69
CA PHE A 231 0.53 23.62 -8.80
C PHE A 231 0.91 25.06 -9.15
N ILE A 232 1.15 25.37 -10.43
CA ILE A 232 1.43 26.74 -10.88
C ILE A 232 0.27 27.68 -10.50
N ILE A 233 -0.97 27.28 -10.79
CA ILE A 233 -2.16 28.07 -10.41
C ILE A 233 -2.22 28.27 -8.89
N ALA A 234 -1.89 27.25 -8.09
CA ALA A 234 -1.87 27.36 -6.64
C ALA A 234 -0.79 28.34 -6.17
N CYS A 235 0.43 28.28 -6.72
CA CYS A 235 1.51 29.22 -6.43
C CYS A 235 1.12 30.67 -6.76
N VAL A 236 0.50 30.90 -7.93
CA VAL A 236 0.01 32.23 -8.32
C VAL A 236 -1.06 32.72 -7.33
N LYS A 237 -2.05 31.88 -7.01
CA LYS A 237 -3.10 32.23 -6.03
C LYS A 237 -2.55 32.46 -4.62
N LEU A 238 -1.50 31.75 -4.21
CA LEU A 238 -0.80 31.98 -2.95
C LEU A 238 -0.11 33.35 -2.97
N GLY A 239 0.63 33.68 -4.03
CA GLY A 239 1.32 34.96 -4.20
C GLY A 239 0.36 36.16 -4.22
N GLN A 240 -0.81 35.98 -4.85
CA GLN A 240 -1.87 36.99 -4.92
C GLN A 240 -2.75 37.06 -3.65
N ARG A 241 -2.45 36.26 -2.61
CA ARG A 241 -3.29 36.12 -1.39
C ARG A 241 -4.73 35.68 -1.67
N GLY A 242 -4.98 35.02 -2.80
CA GLY A 242 -6.28 34.47 -3.21
C GLY A 242 -6.68 33.20 -2.46
N LEU A 243 -5.73 32.48 -1.84
CA LEU A 243 -6.03 31.36 -0.95
C LEU A 243 -6.18 31.85 0.49
N GLN A 244 -7.37 32.33 0.83
CA GLN A 244 -7.69 32.75 2.19
C GLN A 244 -7.96 31.53 3.09
N ARG A 245 -7.39 31.55 4.30
CA ARG A 245 -7.63 30.55 5.34
C ARG A 245 -9.05 30.69 5.86
N ARG A 246 -9.80 29.60 5.91
CA ARG A 246 -11.20 29.57 6.36
C ARG A 246 -11.41 28.74 7.61
N PHE A 247 -10.47 27.87 7.93
CA PHE A 247 -10.49 27.16 9.19
C PHE A 247 -10.32 28.14 10.36
N LEU A 248 -11.24 28.07 11.31
CA LEU A 248 -11.19 28.84 12.55
C LEU A 248 -10.64 27.94 13.65
N PRO A 249 -9.38 28.15 14.10
CA PRO A 249 -8.81 27.35 15.17
C PRO A 249 -9.58 27.60 16.48
N PRO A 250 -9.86 26.56 17.29
CA PRO A 250 -10.50 26.76 18.58
C PRO A 250 -9.58 27.51 19.54
N MET A 251 -10.17 28.19 20.51
CA MET A 251 -9.44 28.63 21.70
C MET A 251 -8.98 27.41 22.52
N PRO A 252 -7.82 27.48 23.21
CA PRO A 252 -7.38 26.41 24.10
C PRO A 252 -8.39 26.15 25.22
N GLY A 253 -8.54 24.89 25.65
CA GLY A 253 -9.28 24.55 26.86
C GLY A 253 -10.22 23.34 26.77
N GLY A 254 -10.58 22.88 25.56
CA GLY A 254 -11.42 21.71 25.37
C GLY A 254 -10.68 20.39 25.29
N SER A 255 -11.38 19.29 25.54
CA SER A 255 -10.82 17.93 25.59
C SER A 255 -11.47 16.94 24.63
N VAL A 256 -12.75 17.13 24.30
CA VAL A 256 -13.56 16.08 23.64
C VAL A 256 -12.98 15.60 22.30
N PHE A 257 -12.36 16.48 21.51
CA PHE A 257 -11.77 16.09 20.23
C PHE A 257 -10.41 15.40 20.36
N ILE A 258 -9.60 15.70 21.38
CA ILE A 258 -8.36 14.94 21.58
C ILE A 258 -8.66 13.58 22.22
N GLU A 259 -9.68 13.50 23.06
CA GLU A 259 -10.21 12.23 23.55
C GLU A 259 -10.72 11.36 22.39
N LEU A 260 -11.41 11.93 21.40
CA LEU A 260 -11.82 11.20 20.19
C LEU A 260 -10.62 10.52 19.49
N VAL A 261 -9.47 11.18 19.40
CA VAL A 261 -8.24 10.59 18.83
C VAL A 261 -7.77 9.41 19.69
N ALA A 262 -7.78 9.54 21.01
CA ALA A 262 -7.43 8.46 21.94
C ALA A 262 -8.38 7.26 21.80
N PHE A 263 -9.70 7.49 21.74
CA PHE A 263 -10.69 6.43 21.54
C PHE A 263 -10.54 5.74 20.19
N PHE A 264 -10.21 6.48 19.12
CA PHE A 264 -9.95 5.89 17.82
C PHE A 264 -8.71 4.98 17.84
N ALA A 265 -7.59 5.46 18.40
CA ALA A 265 -6.37 4.67 18.52
C ALA A 265 -6.58 3.43 19.42
N GLY A 266 -7.25 3.59 20.57
CA GLY A 266 -7.61 2.48 21.46
C GLY A 266 -8.54 1.47 20.79
N GLY A 267 -9.57 1.94 20.07
CA GLY A 267 -10.48 1.10 19.30
C GLY A 267 -9.76 0.32 18.20
N PHE A 268 -8.80 0.94 17.52
CA PHE A 268 -7.97 0.26 16.52
C PHE A 268 -7.10 -0.85 17.12
N ILE A 269 -6.52 -0.63 18.31
CA ILE A 269 -5.77 -1.67 19.04
C ILE A 269 -6.71 -2.83 19.41
N VAL A 270 -7.88 -2.54 19.98
CA VAL A 270 -8.89 -3.56 20.33
C VAL A 270 -9.31 -4.34 19.09
N TYR A 271 -9.54 -3.66 17.97
CA TYR A 271 -9.86 -4.28 16.69
C TYR A 271 -8.76 -5.25 16.22
N LYS A 272 -7.48 -4.84 16.28
CA LYS A 272 -6.35 -5.70 15.90
C LYS A 272 -6.25 -6.93 16.81
N LEU A 273 -6.34 -6.75 18.12
CA LEU A 273 -6.31 -7.86 19.08
C LEU A 273 -7.51 -8.81 18.89
N ALA A 274 -8.70 -8.26 18.64
CA ALA A 274 -9.87 -9.07 18.31
C ALA A 274 -9.68 -9.86 17.01
N GLY A 275 -9.05 -9.25 15.99
CA GLY A 275 -8.70 -9.93 14.75
C GLY A 275 -7.78 -11.13 14.96
N ASP A 276 -6.76 -11.01 15.82
CA ASP A 276 -5.85 -12.11 16.18
C ASP A 276 -6.55 -13.22 16.97
N VAL A 277 -7.51 -12.89 17.84
CA VAL A 277 -8.32 -13.91 18.55
C VAL A 277 -9.27 -14.61 17.60
N LEU A 278 -9.94 -13.83 16.72
CA LEU A 278 -10.89 -14.35 15.76
C LEU A 278 -10.22 -15.28 14.74
N SER A 279 -8.95 -15.06 14.36
CA SER A 279 -8.29 -15.93 13.39
C SER A 279 -8.21 -17.38 13.86
N GLY A 280 -8.15 -17.62 15.17
CA GLY A 280 -8.18 -18.98 15.74
C GLY A 280 -9.58 -19.60 15.82
N LEU A 281 -10.65 -18.84 15.60
CA LEU A 281 -12.04 -19.30 15.71
C LEU A 281 -12.66 -19.68 14.36
N PHE A 282 -12.06 -19.26 13.24
CA PHE A 282 -12.55 -19.54 11.90
C PHE A 282 -11.63 -20.53 11.20
N ALA A 283 -12.21 -21.63 10.70
CA ALA A 283 -11.48 -22.60 9.86
C ALA A 283 -11.30 -22.09 8.42
N ASP A 284 -12.23 -21.27 7.92
CA ASP A 284 -12.18 -20.69 6.58
C ASP A 284 -11.59 -19.27 6.61
N THR A 285 -10.44 -19.09 5.98
CA THR A 285 -9.73 -17.82 5.89
C THR A 285 -10.57 -16.75 5.19
N GLN A 286 -11.37 -17.10 4.18
CA GLN A 286 -12.18 -16.10 3.45
C GLN A 286 -13.27 -15.50 4.32
N THR A 287 -13.98 -16.34 5.07
CA THR A 287 -14.99 -15.91 6.04
C THR A 287 -14.35 -15.06 7.15
N TYR A 288 -13.21 -15.51 7.68
CA TYR A 288 -12.45 -14.73 8.66
C TYR A 288 -12.12 -13.32 8.16
N LEU A 289 -11.54 -13.22 6.97
CA LEU A 289 -11.15 -11.94 6.37
C LEU A 289 -12.36 -11.03 6.17
N LEU A 290 -13.46 -11.56 5.66
CA LEU A 290 -14.70 -10.79 5.49
C LEU A 290 -15.24 -10.27 6.82
N VAL A 291 -15.28 -11.11 7.87
CA VAL A 291 -15.72 -10.72 9.21
C VAL A 291 -14.84 -9.61 9.79
N VAL A 292 -13.51 -9.75 9.68
CA VAL A 292 -12.57 -8.74 10.18
C VAL A 292 -12.69 -7.41 9.42
N LEU A 293 -12.92 -7.44 8.11
CA LEU A 293 -13.18 -6.22 7.34
C LEU A 293 -14.50 -5.56 7.74
N LEU A 294 -15.56 -6.34 7.96
CA LEU A 294 -16.85 -5.81 8.41
C LEU A 294 -16.79 -5.27 9.85
N LEU A 295 -16.03 -5.91 10.74
CA LEU A 295 -15.81 -5.41 12.10
C LEU A 295 -15.07 -4.06 12.10
N GLN A 296 -14.18 -3.82 11.14
CA GLN A 296 -13.50 -2.54 11.03
C GLN A 296 -14.49 -1.39 10.77
N TRP A 297 -15.60 -1.63 10.07
CA TRP A 297 -16.64 -0.61 9.86
C TRP A 297 -17.25 -0.11 11.17
N VAL A 298 -17.28 -0.95 12.22
CA VAL A 298 -17.77 -0.55 13.55
C VAL A 298 -16.95 0.59 14.14
N LEU A 299 -15.65 0.69 13.81
CA LEU A 299 -14.81 1.80 14.24
C LEU A 299 -15.27 3.17 13.69
N ALA A 300 -16.08 3.22 12.62
CA ALA A 300 -16.67 4.47 12.15
C ALA A 300 -17.56 5.13 13.21
N LEU A 301 -18.18 4.32 14.09
CA LEU A 301 -19.05 4.82 15.15
C LEU A 301 -18.28 5.66 16.19
N ILE A 302 -16.96 5.45 16.32
CA ILE A 302 -16.12 6.19 17.25
C ILE A 302 -16.13 7.69 16.94
N VAL A 303 -16.29 8.10 15.68
CA VAL A 303 -16.36 9.53 15.29
C VAL A 303 -17.53 10.26 15.98
N PHE A 304 -18.56 9.52 16.41
CA PHE A 304 -19.70 10.05 17.16
C PHE A 304 -19.49 10.07 18.68
N TYR A 305 -18.30 9.69 19.19
CA TYR A 305 -17.93 9.81 20.61
C TYR A 305 -18.29 11.16 21.25
N PRO A 306 -18.11 12.32 20.58
CA PRO A 306 -18.51 13.60 21.15
C PRO A 306 -19.99 13.70 21.55
N LEU A 307 -20.89 12.94 20.89
CA LEU A 307 -22.31 12.89 21.28
C LEU A 307 -22.49 12.31 22.68
N LEU A 308 -21.70 11.28 23.03
CA LEU A 308 -21.68 10.67 24.37
C LEU A 308 -21.15 11.65 25.44
N ARG A 309 -20.46 12.71 25.01
CA ARG A 309 -19.96 13.80 25.87
C ARG A 309 -20.88 15.02 25.89
N GLY A 310 -22.12 14.87 25.42
CA GLY A 310 -23.14 15.91 25.44
C GLY A 310 -23.00 16.97 24.35
N VAL A 311 -22.13 16.75 23.35
CA VAL A 311 -22.05 17.63 22.18
C VAL A 311 -23.23 17.34 21.27
N SER A 312 -24.02 18.36 20.91
CA SER A 312 -25.12 18.17 19.95
C SER A 312 -24.59 17.78 18.56
N PHE A 313 -25.38 17.03 17.78
CA PHE A 313 -24.97 16.63 16.43
C PHE A 313 -24.69 17.83 15.51
N ALA A 314 -25.48 18.90 15.64
CA ALA A 314 -25.26 20.15 14.90
C ALA A 314 -23.88 20.75 15.19
N GLU A 315 -23.46 20.72 16.45
CA GLU A 315 -22.17 21.27 16.88
C GLU A 315 -21.00 20.35 16.51
N LEU A 316 -21.19 19.03 16.64
CA LEU A 316 -20.24 18.03 16.16
C LEU A 316 -19.94 18.24 14.66
N ARG A 317 -21.00 18.31 13.85
CA ARG A 317 -20.95 18.53 12.41
C ARG A 317 -20.18 19.81 12.07
N ARG A 318 -20.46 20.91 12.79
CA ARG A 318 -19.79 22.20 12.60
C ARG A 318 -18.30 22.14 12.95
N ARG A 319 -17.94 21.55 14.10
CA ARG A 319 -16.56 21.55 14.63
C ARG A 319 -15.63 20.57 13.92
N ILE A 320 -16.12 19.35 13.63
CA ILE A 320 -15.39 18.39 12.79
C ILE A 320 -15.28 18.93 11.37
N GLY A 321 -16.24 19.71 10.89
CA GLY A 321 -16.24 20.32 9.56
C GLY A 321 -16.95 19.48 8.51
N TRP A 322 -17.93 18.67 8.92
CA TRP A 322 -18.95 18.06 8.07
C TRP A 322 -19.97 19.12 7.58
N THR A 323 -19.44 20.21 7.03
CA THR A 323 -20.23 21.33 6.51
C THR A 323 -20.12 21.38 5.00
N SER A 324 -21.11 22.02 4.37
CA SER A 324 -21.07 22.28 2.93
C SER A 324 -20.00 23.31 2.54
N GLY A 325 -19.32 23.96 3.51
CA GLY A 325 -18.36 25.01 3.24
C GLY A 325 -18.97 26.14 2.41
N GLN A 326 -18.43 26.37 1.22
CA GLN A 326 -18.97 27.33 0.23
C GLN A 326 -19.96 26.72 -0.77
N GLY A 327 -20.38 25.48 -0.54
CA GLY A 327 -21.20 24.66 -1.44
C GLY A 327 -20.47 23.37 -1.81
N VAL A 328 -21.18 22.24 -1.72
CA VAL A 328 -20.61 20.87 -1.87
C VAL A 328 -19.76 20.73 -3.14
N TRP A 329 -20.27 21.14 -4.29
CA TRP A 329 -19.56 21.05 -5.57
C TRP A 329 -18.29 21.90 -5.62
N LYS A 330 -18.28 23.07 -4.98
CA LYS A 330 -17.07 23.92 -4.89
C LYS A 330 -16.02 23.28 -3.99
N GLU A 331 -16.44 22.61 -2.91
CA GLU A 331 -15.52 21.90 -2.03
C GLU A 331 -14.95 20.64 -2.70
N ILE A 332 -15.76 19.90 -3.47
CA ILE A 332 -15.29 18.77 -4.30
C ILE A 332 -14.25 19.25 -5.31
N GLY A 333 -14.57 20.30 -6.08
CA GLY A 333 -13.63 20.89 -7.03
C GLY A 333 -12.35 21.41 -6.37
N ALA A 334 -12.45 21.97 -5.15
CA ALA A 334 -11.29 22.37 -4.36
C ALA A 334 -10.44 21.17 -3.89
N GLY A 335 -11.07 20.04 -3.57
CA GLY A 335 -10.38 18.78 -3.26
C GLY A 335 -9.62 18.23 -4.46
N ILE A 336 -10.27 18.14 -5.62
CA ILE A 336 -9.63 17.71 -6.89
C ILE A 336 -8.46 18.64 -7.24
N PHE A 337 -8.69 19.95 -7.22
CA PHE A 337 -7.65 20.95 -7.47
C PHE A 337 -6.50 20.84 -6.46
N GLY A 338 -6.82 20.70 -5.18
CA GLY A 338 -5.84 20.57 -4.10
C GLY A 338 -5.01 19.30 -4.23
N TYR A 339 -5.62 18.19 -4.63
CA TYR A 339 -4.93 16.93 -4.88
C TYR A 339 -3.89 17.09 -5.99
N PHE A 340 -4.30 17.53 -7.19
CA PHE A 340 -3.36 17.75 -8.31
C PHE A 340 -2.31 18.80 -7.98
N ALA A 341 -2.69 19.92 -7.35
CA ALA A 341 -1.73 20.94 -6.96
C ALA A 341 -0.70 20.43 -5.95
N PHE A 342 -1.01 19.42 -5.13
CA PHE A 342 -0.09 18.89 -4.15
C PHE A 342 0.79 17.73 -4.69
N LEU A 343 0.40 17.11 -5.81
CA LEU A 343 1.15 15.98 -6.39
C LEU A 343 2.64 16.26 -6.65
N PRO A 344 3.10 17.44 -7.11
CA PRO A 344 4.53 17.68 -7.30
C PRO A 344 5.34 17.58 -6.00
N ILE A 345 4.76 18.02 -4.87
CA ILE A 345 5.39 17.90 -3.55
C ILE A 345 5.39 16.43 -3.11
N PHE A 346 4.31 15.70 -3.36
CA PHE A 346 4.26 14.25 -3.12
C PHE A 346 5.32 13.49 -3.93
N PHE A 347 5.46 13.77 -5.23
CA PHE A 347 6.48 13.12 -6.07
C PHE A 347 7.89 13.46 -5.62
N LEU A 348 8.15 14.70 -5.20
CA LEU A 348 9.43 15.06 -4.58
C LEU A 348 9.70 14.20 -3.34
N ALA A 349 8.69 13.96 -2.51
CA ALA A 349 8.81 13.10 -1.33
C ALA A 349 9.10 11.62 -1.69
N VAL A 350 8.50 11.12 -2.78
CA VAL A 350 8.80 9.78 -3.33
C VAL A 350 10.25 9.70 -3.80
N VAL A 351 10.73 10.70 -4.54
CA VAL A 351 12.13 10.77 -5.01
C VAL A 351 13.09 10.81 -3.82
N VAL A 352 12.81 11.62 -2.80
CA VAL A 352 13.62 11.68 -1.58
C VAL A 352 13.63 10.34 -0.86
N ALA A 353 12.48 9.69 -0.69
CA ALA A 353 12.40 8.36 -0.08
C ALA A 353 13.23 7.33 -0.86
N TRP A 354 13.17 7.35 -2.20
CA TRP A 354 13.96 6.48 -3.06
C TRP A 354 15.46 6.73 -2.93
N LEU A 355 15.90 7.99 -2.90
CA LEU A 355 17.30 8.35 -2.69
C LEU A 355 17.81 7.90 -1.30
N LEU A 356 16.98 8.02 -0.27
CA LEU A 356 17.31 7.54 1.07
C LEU A 356 17.42 6.01 1.12
N MET A 357 16.55 5.29 0.40
CA MET A 357 16.65 3.83 0.26
C MET A 357 17.93 3.44 -0.48
N ALA A 358 18.25 4.08 -1.61
CA ALA A 358 19.48 3.83 -2.35
C ALA A 358 20.73 4.09 -1.50
N LEU A 359 20.75 5.20 -0.74
CA LEU A 359 21.82 5.51 0.19
C LEU A 359 21.93 4.47 1.30
N TRP A 360 20.82 4.02 1.86
CA TRP A 360 20.79 2.96 2.87
C TRP A 360 21.40 1.66 2.34
N THR A 361 21.03 1.24 1.12
CA THR A 361 21.58 0.04 0.47
C THR A 361 23.09 0.18 0.25
N LEU A 362 23.56 1.35 -0.20
CA LEU A 362 24.99 1.62 -0.38
C LEU A 362 25.76 1.53 0.93
N ILE A 363 25.24 2.11 2.02
CA ILE A 363 25.87 2.10 3.34
C ILE A 363 25.94 0.67 3.92
N ARG A 364 24.95 -0.17 3.61
CA ARG A 364 24.92 -1.59 4.03
C ARG A 364 25.64 -2.54 3.07
N GLY A 365 26.46 -2.03 2.15
CA GLY A 365 27.28 -2.88 1.29
C GLY A 365 26.50 -3.63 0.20
N GLY A 366 25.32 -3.14 -0.20
CA GLY A 366 24.50 -3.76 -1.22
C GLY A 366 23.36 -4.63 -0.68
N ASP A 367 23.27 -4.81 0.64
CA ASP A 367 22.14 -5.50 1.28
C ASP A 367 20.89 -4.62 1.21
N ALA A 368 20.14 -4.77 0.11
CA ALA A 368 18.74 -4.40 0.08
C ALA A 368 18.05 -5.31 1.10
N GLY A 369 17.64 -4.75 2.25
CA GLY A 369 16.85 -5.48 3.23
C GLY A 369 15.60 -6.10 2.58
N PRO A 370 14.88 -6.97 3.30
CA PRO A 370 13.73 -7.69 2.75
C PRO A 370 12.78 -6.74 2.03
N ALA A 371 12.42 -7.11 0.81
CA ALA A 371 11.58 -6.29 -0.05
C ALA A 371 10.23 -5.99 0.66
N PRO A 372 9.66 -4.79 0.51
CA PRO A 372 8.39 -4.45 1.14
C PRO A 372 7.28 -5.41 0.69
N SER A 373 6.83 -6.31 1.56
CA SER A 373 5.57 -7.01 1.33
C SER A 373 4.44 -6.04 1.64
N THR A 374 3.59 -5.77 0.65
CA THR A 374 2.36 -5.02 0.91
C THR A 374 1.32 -6.03 1.40
N ALA A 375 1.00 -6.00 2.70
CA ALA A 375 -0.03 -6.87 3.31
C ALA A 375 -1.39 -6.84 2.57
N VAL A 376 -1.65 -5.80 1.79
CA VAL A 376 -2.82 -5.64 0.92
C VAL A 376 -2.78 -6.58 -0.29
N GLY A 377 -1.60 -6.86 -0.85
CA GLY A 377 -1.48 -7.75 -2.00
C GLY A 377 -1.73 -9.21 -1.65
N ASP A 378 -1.24 -9.66 -0.49
CA ASP A 378 -1.55 -11.00 0.05
C ASP A 378 -3.06 -11.17 0.26
N LEU A 379 -3.73 -10.09 0.70
CA LEU A 379 -5.17 -10.09 0.90
C LEU A 379 -5.96 -10.22 -0.42
N ILE A 380 -5.44 -9.71 -1.53
CA ILE A 380 -6.13 -9.71 -2.83
C ILE A 380 -5.98 -11.05 -3.56
N GLY A 381 -4.82 -11.69 -3.50
CA GLY A 381 -4.44 -12.85 -4.32
C GLY A 381 -5.29 -14.13 -4.17
N GLY A 382 -6.25 -14.15 -3.24
CA GLY A 382 -7.23 -15.22 -3.11
C GLY A 382 -8.59 -14.76 -2.58
N ALA A 383 -8.83 -13.44 -2.50
CA ALA A 383 -10.06 -12.90 -1.93
C ALA A 383 -11.28 -13.17 -2.82
N SER A 384 -12.38 -13.55 -2.19
CA SER A 384 -13.68 -13.61 -2.87
C SER A 384 -14.08 -12.23 -3.43
N GLY A 385 -14.91 -12.20 -4.47
CA GLY A 385 -15.37 -10.93 -5.07
C GLY A 385 -16.06 -10.00 -4.07
N ILE A 386 -16.81 -10.54 -3.10
CA ILE A 386 -17.43 -9.74 -2.04
C ILE A 386 -16.38 -9.18 -1.07
N THR A 387 -15.35 -9.95 -0.72
CA THR A 387 -14.21 -9.49 0.10
C THR A 387 -13.51 -8.32 -0.58
N ILE A 388 -13.28 -8.40 -1.89
CA ILE A 388 -12.68 -7.31 -2.69
C ILE A 388 -13.56 -6.07 -2.67
N ILE A 389 -14.89 -6.20 -2.84
CA ILE A 389 -15.82 -5.06 -2.78
C ILE A 389 -15.79 -4.39 -1.41
N VAL A 390 -15.86 -5.17 -0.33
CA VAL A 390 -15.81 -4.65 1.05
C VAL A 390 -14.46 -3.96 1.30
N LEU A 391 -13.34 -4.58 0.91
CA LEU A 391 -12.02 -3.99 1.03
C LEU A 391 -11.88 -2.69 0.23
N PHE A 392 -12.37 -2.66 -1.01
CA PHE A 392 -12.38 -1.47 -1.85
C PHE A 392 -13.18 -0.34 -1.19
N SER A 393 -14.38 -0.64 -0.69
CA SER A 393 -15.21 0.34 0.01
C SER A 393 -14.54 0.85 1.29
N LEU A 394 -13.80 -0.01 1.99
CA LEU A 394 -13.08 0.37 3.20
C LEU A 394 -11.92 1.32 2.88
N VAL A 395 -11.09 0.97 1.89
CA VAL A 395 -9.93 1.77 1.47
C VAL A 395 -10.34 3.10 0.85
N THR A 396 -11.44 3.12 0.08
CA THR A 396 -11.83 4.31 -0.69
C THR A 396 -12.87 5.18 0.02
N ILE A 397 -13.79 4.61 0.81
CA ILE A 397 -14.88 5.37 1.42
C ILE A 397 -14.68 5.50 2.93
N TRP A 398 -14.52 4.37 3.62
CA TRP A 398 -14.39 4.36 5.08
C TRP A 398 -13.15 5.14 5.53
N ALA A 399 -11.98 4.86 4.94
CA ALA A 399 -10.72 5.49 5.35
C ALA A 399 -10.77 7.01 5.15
N PRO A 400 -11.13 7.57 3.97
CA PRO A 400 -11.22 9.03 3.85
C PRO A 400 -12.26 9.67 4.78
N LEU A 401 -13.42 9.04 5.00
CA LEU A 401 -14.44 9.62 5.89
C LEU A 401 -14.00 9.62 7.35
N VAL A 402 -13.52 8.48 7.85
CA VAL A 402 -13.19 8.29 9.27
C VAL A 402 -11.85 8.94 9.59
N GLU A 403 -10.81 8.68 8.80
CA GLU A 403 -9.48 9.18 9.07
C GLU A 403 -9.40 10.70 8.91
N GLU A 404 -10.07 11.32 7.93
CA GLU A 404 -10.11 12.79 7.87
C GLU A 404 -10.92 13.41 9.03
N SER A 405 -11.95 12.71 9.52
CA SER A 405 -12.71 13.17 10.68
C SER A 405 -11.88 13.14 11.96
N VAL A 406 -11.06 12.10 12.15
CA VAL A 406 -10.17 11.97 13.31
C VAL A 406 -8.94 12.88 13.15
N MET A 407 -8.24 12.81 12.03
CA MET A 407 -6.99 13.53 11.82
C MET A 407 -7.22 15.03 11.61
N ARG A 408 -8.12 15.43 10.70
CA ARG A 408 -8.32 16.86 10.34
C ARG A 408 -9.42 17.49 11.18
N GLY A 409 -10.47 16.72 11.46
CA GLY A 409 -11.58 17.15 12.30
C GLY A 409 -11.23 17.26 13.77
N ALA A 410 -10.39 16.36 14.30
CA ALA A 410 -10.09 16.27 15.73
C ALA A 410 -8.63 16.63 16.08
N LEU A 411 -7.64 15.86 15.61
CA LEU A 411 -6.22 16.03 15.97
C LEU A 411 -5.65 17.37 15.50
N TYR A 412 -5.72 17.66 14.20
CA TYR A 412 -5.27 18.93 13.61
C TYR A 412 -5.99 20.12 14.26
N ARG A 413 -7.31 20.01 14.48
CA ARG A 413 -8.11 21.03 15.17
C ARG A 413 -7.56 21.32 16.57
N HIS A 414 -7.30 20.28 17.36
CA HIS A 414 -6.75 20.41 18.70
C HIS A 414 -5.35 21.05 18.67
N LEU A 415 -4.46 20.58 17.79
CA LEU A 415 -3.11 21.13 17.63
C LEU A 415 -3.16 22.62 17.25
N ARG A 416 -4.07 23.02 16.36
CA ARG A 416 -4.22 24.42 15.91
C ARG A 416 -4.68 25.38 17.00
N SER A 417 -5.21 24.89 18.12
CA SER A 417 -5.48 25.76 19.28
C SER A 417 -4.20 26.22 19.98
N HIS A 418 -3.10 25.44 19.86
CA HIS A 418 -1.84 25.63 20.56
C HIS A 418 -0.71 26.10 19.65
N VAL A 419 -0.62 25.59 18.41
CA VAL A 419 0.50 25.86 17.49
C VAL A 419 0.04 26.37 16.13
N GLY A 420 1.00 26.93 15.38
CA GLY A 420 0.79 27.45 14.03
C GLY A 420 0.39 26.37 13.01
N MET A 421 -0.15 26.82 11.88
CA MET A 421 -0.69 25.98 10.79
C MET A 421 0.29 24.88 10.35
N PHE A 422 1.51 25.25 9.97
CA PHE A 422 2.48 24.30 9.42
C PHE A 422 2.93 23.25 10.45
N LEU A 423 3.16 23.65 11.70
CA LEU A 423 3.56 22.71 12.75
C LEU A 423 2.40 21.76 13.12
N ALA A 424 1.17 22.27 13.21
CA ALA A 424 -0.01 21.42 13.42
C ALA A 424 -0.22 20.43 12.26
N ALA A 425 -0.03 20.89 11.02
CA ALA A 425 -0.15 20.06 9.83
C ALA A 425 0.94 18.97 9.82
N ALA A 426 2.19 19.33 10.13
CA ALA A 426 3.31 18.38 10.19
C ALA A 426 3.11 17.31 11.27
N ILE A 427 2.71 17.69 12.49
CA ILE A 427 2.46 16.75 13.58
C ILE A 427 1.28 15.82 13.23
N SER A 428 0.16 16.38 12.77
CA SER A 428 -1.01 15.58 12.36
C SER A 428 -0.68 14.64 11.21
N ALA A 429 0.13 15.07 10.25
CA ALA A 429 0.56 14.27 9.12
C ALA A 429 1.54 13.17 9.50
N ALA A 430 2.44 13.43 10.46
CA ALA A 430 3.34 12.43 11.01
C ALA A 430 2.54 11.33 11.72
N CYS A 431 1.59 11.69 12.60
CA CYS A 431 0.70 10.72 13.24
C CYS A 431 -0.07 9.89 12.19
N PHE A 432 -0.59 10.54 11.15
CA PHE A 432 -1.26 9.85 10.04
C PHE A 432 -0.33 8.84 9.35
N GLY A 433 0.85 9.26 8.89
CA GLY A 433 1.80 8.39 8.22
C GLY A 433 2.27 7.24 9.09
N LEU A 434 2.65 7.49 10.34
CA LEU A 434 3.17 6.49 11.26
C LEU A 434 2.14 5.42 11.67
N MET A 435 0.84 5.72 11.57
CA MET A 435 -0.22 4.74 11.77
C MET A 435 -0.41 3.80 10.56
N HIS A 436 0.29 4.04 9.45
CA HIS A 436 0.37 3.11 8.33
C HIS A 436 1.52 2.13 8.54
N GLY A 437 1.29 0.85 8.21
CA GLY A 437 2.29 -0.22 8.31
C GLY A 437 3.25 -0.30 7.13
N TYR A 438 3.69 0.86 6.60
CA TYR A 438 4.71 0.88 5.55
C TYR A 438 6.12 0.84 6.14
N PRO A 439 7.12 0.32 5.41
CA PRO A 439 8.52 0.47 5.78
C PRO A 439 8.87 1.91 6.09
N PHE A 440 9.72 2.13 7.09
CA PHE A 440 9.99 3.45 7.66
C PHE A 440 10.29 4.54 6.61
N LEU A 441 11.12 4.24 5.60
CA LEU A 441 11.49 5.19 4.55
C LEU A 441 10.32 5.51 3.59
N LEU A 442 9.37 4.58 3.43
CA LEU A 442 8.16 4.77 2.62
C LEU A 442 7.03 5.48 3.37
N LEU A 443 7.20 5.81 4.65
CA LEU A 443 6.25 6.64 5.39
C LEU A 443 6.23 8.09 4.88
N LEU A 444 7.35 8.58 4.35
CA LEU A 444 7.51 9.98 3.95
C LEU A 444 6.47 10.44 2.90
N PRO A 445 6.24 9.72 1.78
CA PRO A 445 5.18 10.06 0.83
C PRO A 445 3.77 10.13 1.46
N VAL A 446 3.43 9.19 2.33
CA VAL A 446 2.13 9.10 3.00
C VAL A 446 1.95 10.24 4.01
N THR A 447 3.00 10.56 4.76
CA THR A 447 3.06 11.76 5.60
C THR A 447 2.85 13.02 4.78
N MET A 448 3.46 13.14 3.59
CA MET A 448 3.26 14.32 2.75
C MET A 448 1.83 14.45 2.23
N LEU A 449 1.16 13.37 1.82
CA LEU A 449 -0.28 13.41 1.50
C LEU A 449 -1.08 13.93 2.69
N GLY A 450 -0.79 13.41 3.88
CA GLY A 450 -1.44 13.86 5.09
C GLY A 450 -1.23 15.35 5.39
N PHE A 451 -0.04 15.87 5.09
CA PHE A 451 0.25 17.29 5.20
C PHE A 451 -0.59 18.11 4.20
N GLY A 452 -0.69 17.65 2.95
CA GLY A 452 -1.55 18.23 1.93
C GLY A 452 -3.02 18.30 2.35
N PHE A 453 -3.57 17.22 2.91
CA PHE A 453 -4.95 17.18 3.41
C PHE A 453 -5.17 18.17 4.56
N ALA A 454 -4.19 18.33 5.47
CA ALA A 454 -4.27 19.33 6.53
C ALA A 454 -4.25 20.78 5.98
N LEU A 455 -3.47 21.05 4.93
CA LEU A 455 -3.49 22.36 4.26
C LEU A 455 -4.82 22.62 3.54
N MET A 456 -5.41 21.62 2.90
CA MET A 456 -6.75 21.72 2.30
C MET A 456 -7.81 22.01 3.37
N ARG A 457 -7.71 21.35 4.53
CA ARG A 457 -8.53 21.66 5.70
C ARG A 457 -8.37 23.12 6.14
N GLU A 458 -7.16 23.64 6.27
CA GLU A 458 -6.96 25.05 6.66
C GLU A 458 -7.57 26.02 5.62
N TRP A 459 -7.35 25.73 4.33
CA TRP A 459 -7.84 26.55 3.23
C TRP A 459 -9.37 26.59 3.17
N ARG A 460 -10.03 25.45 3.37
CA ARG A 460 -11.48 25.30 3.13
C ARG A 460 -12.35 25.39 4.38
N GLY A 461 -11.83 24.96 5.53
CA GLY A 461 -12.58 24.82 6.78
C GLY A 461 -13.53 23.61 6.82
N SER A 462 -14.05 23.16 5.67
CA SER A 462 -14.79 21.89 5.53
C SER A 462 -13.83 20.69 5.44
N LEU A 463 -14.35 19.47 5.64
CA LEU A 463 -13.64 18.22 5.34
C LEU A 463 -13.85 17.71 3.91
N ILE A 464 -14.78 18.26 3.14
CA ILE A 464 -15.11 17.71 1.81
C ILE A 464 -13.87 17.71 0.91
N ALA A 465 -13.10 18.81 0.87
CA ALA A 465 -11.90 18.90 0.05
C ALA A 465 -10.82 17.84 0.41
N PRO A 466 -10.38 17.71 1.67
CA PRO A 466 -9.42 16.65 2.02
C PRO A 466 -9.99 15.23 1.87
N ILE A 467 -11.28 14.99 2.15
CA ILE A 467 -11.92 13.69 1.93
C ILE A 467 -11.87 13.31 0.45
N VAL A 468 -12.19 14.23 -0.45
CA VAL A 468 -12.16 13.98 -1.90
C VAL A 468 -10.73 13.71 -2.37
N ALA A 469 -9.75 14.49 -1.92
CA ALA A 469 -8.35 14.26 -2.28
C ALA A 469 -7.84 12.89 -1.78
N HIS A 470 -8.20 12.51 -0.56
CA HIS A 470 -7.85 11.21 0.02
C HIS A 470 -8.56 10.06 -0.71
N PHE A 471 -9.87 10.17 -0.98
CA PHE A 471 -10.62 9.22 -1.82
C PHE A 471 -9.94 9.04 -3.18
N MET A 472 -9.60 10.13 -3.87
CA MET A 472 -8.99 10.07 -5.20
C MET A 472 -7.66 9.33 -5.16
N HIS A 473 -6.82 9.62 -4.17
CA HIS A 473 -5.54 8.95 -4.00
C HIS A 473 -5.73 7.44 -3.80
N ASN A 474 -6.53 7.07 -2.79
CA ASN A 474 -6.75 5.66 -2.44
C ASN A 474 -7.43 4.89 -3.56
N ALA A 475 -8.46 5.47 -4.19
CA ALA A 475 -9.14 4.83 -5.32
C ALA A 475 -8.20 4.63 -6.50
N THR A 476 -7.38 5.62 -6.86
CA THR A 476 -6.45 5.49 -7.98
C THR A 476 -5.43 4.39 -7.73
N VAL A 477 -4.74 4.43 -6.59
CA VAL A 477 -3.70 3.45 -6.25
C VAL A 477 -4.28 2.05 -6.12
N PHE A 478 -5.41 1.91 -5.44
CA PHE A 478 -6.02 0.60 -5.20
C PHE A 478 -6.66 0.01 -6.46
N THR A 479 -7.26 0.82 -7.33
CA THR A 479 -7.73 0.35 -8.65
C THR A 479 -6.58 -0.14 -9.52
N ILE A 480 -5.45 0.59 -9.56
CA ILE A 480 -4.26 0.13 -10.29
C ILE A 480 -3.79 -1.22 -9.76
N LEU A 481 -3.75 -1.39 -8.44
CA LEU A 481 -3.35 -2.63 -7.80
C LEU A 481 -4.29 -3.80 -8.16
N LEU A 482 -5.62 -3.59 -8.10
CA LEU A 482 -6.60 -4.60 -8.49
C LEU A 482 -6.52 -4.98 -9.98
N LEU A 483 -6.29 -4.01 -10.85
CA LEU A 483 -6.11 -4.28 -12.28
C LEU A 483 -4.88 -5.15 -12.52
N LEU A 484 -3.75 -4.82 -11.88
CA LEU A 484 -2.53 -5.63 -11.98
C LEU A 484 -2.79 -7.06 -11.48
N PHE A 485 -3.29 -7.23 -10.26
CA PHE A 485 -3.55 -8.57 -9.71
C PHE A 485 -4.65 -9.36 -10.43
N SER A 486 -5.54 -8.71 -11.20
CA SER A 486 -6.53 -9.44 -12.01
C SER A 486 -5.91 -10.21 -13.19
N VAL A 487 -4.66 -9.92 -13.54
CA VAL A 487 -3.94 -10.55 -14.67
C VAL A 487 -2.79 -11.44 -14.20
N LEU A 488 -2.24 -11.21 -13.01
CA LEU A 488 -1.13 -11.97 -12.43
C LEU A 488 -1.63 -13.26 -11.80
#